data_AF-A0A506X7B4-F1
#
_entry.id   AF-A0A506X7B4-F1
#
_cell.length_a   1.000
_cell.length_b   1.000
_cell.length_c   1.000
_cell.angle_alpha   90.00
_cell.angle_beta   90.00
_cell.angle_gamma   90.00
#
_symmetry.space_group_name_H-M   'P 1'
#
loop_
_entity.id
_entity.type
_entity.pdbx_description
1 polymer ?
#
loop_
_entity_poly.entity_id
_entity_poly.type
_entity_poly.pdbx_seq_one_letter_code
_entity_poly.pdbx_strand_id
1 'polypeptide(L)'
;HEGTDVPIEARAIGATIEGLRLWSLYVPNGRALDDPHYGYKLDWLATLAADVHDWLAAEPELPLALMGDFNIAPLDSDVGDPTFVP
;
A
#
# COMPACT_ATOMS: atom_id res chain seq x y z
N HIS A 1 -22.28 -3.23 -12.86
CA HIS A 1 -21.14 -2.70 -12.10
C HIS A 1 -21.45 -1.23 -11.83
N GLU A 2 -22.50 -0.93 -11.09
CA GLU A 2 -22.81 0.44 -10.65
C GLU A 2 -23.46 0.32 -9.27
N GLY A 3 -22.67 0.66 -8.26
CA GLY A 3 -23.11 0.90 -6.90
C GLY A 3 -22.41 2.16 -6.46
N THR A 4 -23.14 3.11 -5.89
CA THR A 4 -22.66 4.46 -5.53
C THR A 4 -21.59 4.49 -4.44
N ASP A 5 -21.17 3.33 -3.93
CA ASP A 5 -20.23 3.15 -2.81
C ASP A 5 -18.96 2.36 -3.19
N VAL A 6 -18.68 2.12 -4.47
CA VAL A 6 -17.42 1.48 -4.86
C VAL A 6 -16.29 2.52 -4.84
N PRO A 7 -15.16 2.27 -4.16
CA PRO A 7 -14.00 3.16 -4.22
C PRO A 7 -13.62 3.44 -5.67
N ILE A 8 -13.35 4.70 -6.01
CA ILE A 8 -12.99 5.15 -7.37
C ILE A 8 -11.78 4.35 -7.91
N GLU A 9 -10.91 3.86 -7.02
CA GLU A 9 -9.79 2.99 -7.36
C GLU A 9 -9.69 1.82 -6.37
N ALA A 10 -9.97 0.59 -6.82
CA ALA A 10 -9.75 -0.61 -6.02
C ALA A 10 -8.24 -0.92 -5.94
N ARG A 11 -7.61 -0.56 -4.82
CA ARG A 11 -6.14 -0.65 -4.60
C ARG A 11 -5.71 -1.62 -3.51
N ALA A 12 -6.65 -2.25 -2.84
CA ALA A 12 -6.38 -3.23 -1.78
C ALA A 12 -7.42 -4.34 -1.86
N ILE A 13 -6.94 -5.59 -1.74
CA ILE A 13 -7.78 -6.76 -1.53
C ILE A 13 -7.19 -7.61 -0.41
N GLY A 14 -8.04 -8.02 0.52
CA GLY A 14 -7.66 -8.80 1.69
C GLY A 14 -8.33 -10.16 1.70
N ALA A 15 -7.63 -11.18 2.20
CA ALA A 15 -8.17 -12.49 2.48
C ALA A 15 -7.55 -13.06 3.76
N THR A 16 -8.32 -13.88 4.47
CA THR A 16 -7.78 -14.70 5.56
C THR A 16 -7.66 -16.14 5.07
N ILE A 17 -6.44 -16.67 5.08
CA ILE A 17 -6.11 -18.01 4.57
C ILE A 17 -5.40 -18.76 5.69
N GLU A 18 -6.01 -19.82 6.20
CA GLU A 18 -5.45 -20.64 7.29
C GLU A 18 -4.99 -19.81 8.52
N GLY A 19 -5.72 -18.74 8.85
CA GLY A 19 -5.40 -17.85 9.97
C GLY A 19 -4.41 -16.72 9.62
N LEU A 20 -3.76 -16.74 8.46
CA LEU A 20 -2.96 -15.62 7.96
C LEU A 20 -3.88 -14.56 7.34
N ARG A 21 -3.82 -13.33 7.86
CA ARG A 21 -4.43 -12.16 7.21
C ARG A 21 -3.46 -11.65 6.14
N LEU A 22 -3.82 -11.85 4.87
CA LEU A 22 -3.03 -11.43 3.72
C LEU A 22 -3.71 -10.28 2.99
N TRP A 23 -2.94 -9.23 2.71
CA TRP A 23 -3.34 -8.14 1.83
C TRP A 23 -2.47 -8.10 0.59
N SER A 24 -3.11 -7.94 -0.57
CA SER A 24 -2.47 -7.56 -1.83
C SER A 24 -2.79 -6.09 -2.11
N LEU A 25 -1.74 -5.27 -2.22
CA LEU A 25 -1.80 -3.81 -2.27
C LEU A 25 -1.22 -3.28 -3.59
N TYR A 26 -1.87 -2.26 -4.13
CA TYR A 26 -1.36 -1.44 -5.23
C TYR A 26 -1.38 0.03 -4.82
N VAL A 27 -0.31 0.42 -4.13
CA VAL A 27 -0.16 1.75 -3.54
C VAL A 27 -0.10 2.82 -4.63
N PRO A 28 -0.76 3.98 -4.47
CA PRO A 28 -0.67 5.05 -5.46
C PRO A 28 0.78 5.45 -5.75
N ASN A 29 1.13 5.60 -7.03
CA ASN A 29 2.49 5.97 -7.44
C ASN A 29 2.94 7.33 -6.87
N GLY A 30 2.03 8.31 -6.87
CA GLY A 30 2.27 9.66 -6.36
C GLY A 30 2.84 10.64 -7.39
N ARG A 31 3.36 10.18 -8.54
CA ARG A 31 3.95 11.02 -9.60
C ARG A 31 5.09 11.90 -9.06
N ALA A 32 5.15 13.17 -9.45
CA ALA A 32 6.13 14.13 -8.96
C ALA A 32 5.73 14.68 -7.58
N LEU A 33 6.69 15.19 -6.81
CA LEU A 33 6.47 15.67 -5.43
C LEU A 33 5.49 16.85 -5.34
N ASP A 34 5.35 17.64 -6.41
CA ASP A 34 4.45 18.78 -6.52
C ASP A 34 3.09 18.43 -7.18
N ASP A 35 2.91 17.18 -7.63
CA ASP A 35 1.62 16.72 -8.16
C ASP A 35 0.64 16.43 -7.01
N PRO A 36 -0.63 16.88 -7.09
CA PRO A 36 -1.66 16.58 -6.08
C PRO A 36 -1.84 15.08 -5.77
N HIS A 37 -1.51 14.18 -6.72
CA HIS A 37 -1.51 12.74 -6.47
C HIS A 37 -0.52 12.30 -5.38
N TYR A 38 0.54 13.06 -5.13
CA TYR A 38 1.46 12.76 -4.05
C TYR A 38 0.77 12.90 -2.68
N GLY A 39 -0.08 13.92 -2.50
CA GLY A 39 -0.93 14.06 -1.32
C GLY A 39 -1.84 12.84 -1.12
N TYR A 40 -2.51 12.40 -2.19
CA TYR A 40 -3.33 11.18 -2.16
C TYR A 40 -2.53 9.94 -1.76
N LYS A 41 -1.29 9.77 -2.25
CA LYS A 41 -0.42 8.67 -1.84
C LYS A 41 -0.13 8.68 -0.33
N LEU A 42 0.20 9.85 0.21
CA LEU A 42 0.52 9.99 1.63
C LEU A 42 -0.71 9.70 2.51
N ASP A 43 -1.89 10.23 2.14
CA ASP A 43 -3.13 9.96 2.87
C ASP A 43 -3.48 8.47 2.85
N TRP A 44 -3.34 7.81 1.69
CA TRP A 44 -3.58 6.38 1.55
C TRP A 44 -2.65 5.54 2.44
N LEU A 45 -1.35 5.87 2.47
CA LEU A 45 -0.37 5.19 3.34
C LEU A 45 -0.62 5.45 4.82
N ALA A 46 -1.05 6.66 5.19
CA ALA A 46 -1.41 7.00 6.56
C ALA A 46 -2.63 6.19 7.03
N THR A 47 -3.66 6.04 6.20
CA THR A 47 -4.81 5.18 6.49
C THR A 47 -4.39 3.73 6.66
N LEU A 48 -3.57 3.19 5.74
CA LEU A 48 -3.06 1.81 5.87
C LEU A 48 -2.28 1.61 7.18
N ALA A 49 -1.41 2.57 7.54
CA ALA A 49 -0.63 2.49 8.76
C ALA A 49 -1.51 2.52 10.03
N ALA A 50 -2.56 3.35 10.04
CA ALA A 50 -3.52 3.40 11.14
C ALA A 50 -4.27 2.06 11.29
N ASP A 51 -4.79 1.52 10.19
CA ASP A 51 -5.49 0.23 10.18
C ASP A 51 -4.59 -0.89 10.72
N VAL A 52 -3.33 -0.94 10.29
CA VAL A 52 -2.35 -1.94 10.74
C VAL A 52 -2.04 -1.80 12.22
N HIS A 53 -1.87 -0.57 12.72
CA HIS A 53 -1.69 -0.35 14.15
C HIS A 53 -2.90 -0.83 14.96
N ASP A 54 -4.11 -0.52 14.53
CA ASP A 54 -5.33 -0.94 15.22
C ASP A 54 -5.48 -2.46 15.23
N TRP A 55 -5.16 -3.14 14.12
CA TRP A 55 -5.19 -4.61 14.06
C TRP A 55 -4.19 -5.25 15.01
N LEU A 56 -2.94 -4.76 15.03
CA LEU A 56 -1.89 -5.30 15.89
C LEU A 56 -2.09 -4.92 17.37
N ALA A 57 -2.75 -3.80 17.66
CA ALA A 57 -3.13 -3.46 19.03
C ALA A 57 -4.22 -4.39 19.58
N ALA A 58 -5.18 -4.77 18.73
CA ALA A 58 -6.25 -5.70 19.09
C ALA A 58 -5.76 -7.15 19.21
N GLU A 59 -4.86 -7.57 18.32
CA GLU A 59 -4.30 -8.92 18.28
C GLU A 59 -2.78 -8.87 18.00
N PRO A 60 -1.94 -8.74 19.05
CA PRO A 60 -0.49 -8.57 18.88
C PRO A 60 0.23 -9.73 18.20
N GLU A 61 -0.35 -10.93 18.26
CA GLU A 61 0.19 -12.14 17.61
C GLU A 61 -0.44 -12.41 16.24
N LEU A 62 -1.25 -11.49 15.71
CA LEU A 62 -1.93 -11.65 14.41
C LEU A 62 -0.91 -11.96 13.30
N PRO A 63 -0.98 -13.13 12.66
CA PRO A 63 -0.20 -13.39 11.47
C PRO A 63 -0.73 -12.48 10.34
N LEU A 64 0.05 -11.46 9.99
CA LEU A 64 -0.31 -10.42 9.03
C LEU A 64 0.77 -10.27 7.97
N ALA A 65 0.36 -10.27 6.70
CA ALA A 65 1.23 -9.97 5.57
C ALA A 65 0.61 -8.87 4.70
N LEU A 66 1.38 -7.79 4.49
CA LEU A 66 1.06 -6.69 3.57
C LEU A 66 1.97 -6.81 2.37
N MET A 67 1.44 -7.25 1.24
CA MET A 67 2.22 -7.58 0.05
C MET A 67 1.73 -6.78 -1.15
N GLY A 68 2.57 -6.61 -2.17
CA GLY A 68 2.17 -6.01 -3.44
C GLY A 68 3.15 -4.95 -3.93
N ASP A 69 2.65 -4.04 -4.77
CA ASP A 69 3.43 -2.94 -5.33
C ASP A 69 3.24 -1.69 -4.45
N PHE A 70 4.29 -1.36 -3.70
CA PHE A 70 4.32 -0.23 -2.79
C PHE A 70 4.63 1.10 -3.49
N ASN A 71 5.11 1.10 -4.75
CA ASN A 71 5.58 2.30 -5.43
C ASN A 71 6.60 3.12 -4.60
N ILE A 72 7.40 2.46 -3.77
CA ILE A 72 8.42 3.06 -2.91
C ILE A 72 9.64 2.14 -2.96
N ALA A 73 10.79 2.72 -3.28
CA ALA A 73 12.10 2.14 -3.04
C ALA A 73 12.56 2.61 -1.65
N PRO A 74 12.58 1.74 -0.61
CA PRO A 74 12.87 2.18 0.75
C PRO A 74 14.31 2.63 0.97
N LEU A 75 15.26 2.04 0.24
CA LEU A 75 16.68 2.32 0.35
C LEU A 75 17.24 2.76 -1.01
N ASP A 76 18.35 3.49 -0.99
CA ASP A 76 19.06 3.90 -2.21
C ASP A 76 19.48 2.69 -3.06
N SER A 77 19.81 1.55 -2.43
CA SER A 77 20.17 0.30 -3.11
C SER A 77 19.01 -0.33 -3.88
N ASP A 78 17.77 0.05 -3.59
CA ASP A 78 16.57 -0.45 -4.27
C ASP A 78 16.28 0.34 -5.56
N VAL A 79 17.00 1.44 -5.79
CA VAL A 79 16.92 2.25 -6.99
C VAL A 79 18.01 1.80 -7.98
N GLY A 80 17.60 1.48 -9.20
CA GLY A 80 18.56 1.14 -10.28
C GLY A 80 19.47 2.32 -10.62
N ASP A 81 20.67 2.04 -11.13
CA ASP A 81 21.61 3.08 -11.57
C ASP A 81 20.99 3.94 -12.68
N PRO A 82 20.73 5.25 -12.44
CA PRO A 82 20.09 6.11 -13.42
C PRO A 82 20.98 6.41 -14.64
N THR A 83 22.27 6.09 -14.57
CA THR A 83 23.23 6.29 -15.67
C THR A 83 23.37 5.06 -16.57
N PHE A 84 22.80 3.92 -16.18
CA PHE A 84 22.81 2.72 -16.99
C PHE A 84 21.91 2.89 -18.22
N VAL A 85 22.50 2.83 -19.41
CA VAL A 85 21.81 2.77 -20.71
C VAL A 85 22.17 1.43 -21.36
N PRO A 86 21.21 0.53 -21.64
CA PRO A 86 21.46 -0.79 -22.20
C PRO A 86 22.08 -0.78 -23.61
#